data_AF-A0A328F8Y8-F1
#
_entry.id   AF-A0A328F8Y8-F1
#
_cell.length_a   1.000
_cell.length_b   1.000
_cell.length_c   1.000
_cell.angle_alpha   90.00
_cell.angle_beta   90.00
_cell.angle_gamma   90.00
#
_symmetry.space_group_name_H-M   'P 1'
#
loop_
_entity.id
_entity.type
_entity.pdbx_description
1 polymer ?
#
loop_
_entity_poly.entity_id
_entity_poly.type
_entity_poly.pdbx_seq_one_letter_code
_entity_poly.pdbx_strand_id
1 'polypeptide(L)'
;MKTVIPDENSMNEIAGRVYEAIDIQRGIEEGNLKTIDDVLKFVKQSSERLSRVLKCSQWIYNDNCCLDVKKTLENKRNRHRAGSGL
;
A
#
# COMPACT_ATOMS: atom_id res chain seq x y z
N MET A 1 1.05 29.93 10.35
CA MET A 1 0.23 28.69 10.37
C MET A 1 -0.99 28.91 9.52
N LYS A 2 -1.35 27.99 8.62
CA LYS A 2 -2.51 28.15 7.73
C LYS A 2 -3.55 27.08 8.07
N THR A 3 -4.79 27.50 8.28
CA THR A 3 -5.93 26.60 8.41
C THR A 3 -6.48 26.29 7.03
N VAL A 4 -6.71 25.01 6.75
CA VAL A 4 -7.29 24.53 5.49
C VAL A 4 -8.38 23.52 5.81
N ILE A 5 -9.45 23.52 5.01
CA ILE A 5 -10.42 22.43 5.00
C ILE A 5 -9.86 21.37 4.05
N PRO A 6 -9.69 20.11 4.48
CA PRO A 6 -9.12 19.07 3.63
C PRO A 6 -10.06 18.76 2.47
N ASP A 7 -9.49 18.63 1.28
CA ASP A 7 -10.18 18.08 0.12
C ASP A 7 -10.15 16.54 0.13
N GLU A 8 -10.85 15.92 -0.83
CA GLU A 8 -10.92 14.46 -0.93
C GLU A 8 -9.55 13.79 -1.04
N ASN A 9 -8.60 14.41 -1.78
CA ASN A 9 -7.24 13.89 -1.92
C ASN A 9 -6.50 13.90 -0.59
N SER A 10 -6.61 14.98 0.16
CA SER A 10 -6.02 15.11 1.51
C SER A 10 -6.61 14.07 2.46
N MET A 11 -7.93 13.84 2.38
CA MET A 11 -8.60 12.81 3.18
C MET A 11 -8.13 11.41 2.80
N ASN A 12 -8.00 11.10 1.51
CA ASN A 12 -7.52 9.81 1.03
C ASN A 12 -6.07 9.55 1.44
N GLU A 13 -5.20 10.57 1.41
CA GLU A 13 -3.81 10.45 1.89
C GLU A 13 -3.77 10.08 3.38
N ILE A 14 -4.51 10.81 4.22
CA ILE A 14 -4.55 10.54 5.66
C ILE A 14 -5.19 9.17 5.94
N ALA A 15 -6.24 8.78 5.23
CA ALA A 15 -6.85 7.46 5.39
C ALA A 15 -5.82 6.34 5.14
N GLY A 16 -5.01 6.45 4.08
CA GLY A 16 -3.92 5.50 3.82
C GLY A 16 -2.93 5.40 4.98
N ARG A 17 -2.49 6.53 5.54
CA ARG A 17 -1.57 6.58 6.69
C ARG A 17 -2.21 5.98 7.96
N VAL A 18 -3.50 6.20 8.17
CA VAL A 18 -4.25 5.61 9.29
C VAL A 18 -4.33 4.09 9.16
N TYR A 19 -4.62 3.57 7.98
CA TYR A 19 -4.63 2.12 7.76
C TYR A 19 -3.27 1.48 8.03
N GLU A 20 -2.17 2.09 7.59
CA GLU A 20 -0.81 1.59 7.90
C GLU A 20 -0.53 1.55 9.40
N ALA A 21 -0.94 2.59 10.14
CA ALA A 21 -0.77 2.63 11.59
C ALA A 21 -1.61 1.54 12.30
N ILE A 22 -2.85 1.33 11.85
CA ILE A 22 -3.74 0.29 12.37
C ILE A 22 -3.18 -1.11 12.09
N ASP A 23 -2.63 -1.36 10.91
CA ASP A 23 -2.03 -2.66 10.56
C ASP A 23 -0.85 -3.00 11.48
N ILE A 24 0.00 -2.00 11.80
CA ILE A 24 1.11 -2.18 12.75
C ILE A 24 0.57 -2.42 14.16
N GLN A 25 -0.39 -1.60 14.62
CA GLN A 25 -1.03 -1.76 15.93
C GLN A 25 -1.60 -3.17 16.09
N ARG A 26 -2.43 -3.61 15.14
CA ARG A 26 -3.03 -4.95 15.14
C ARG A 26 -1.98 -6.04 15.11
N GLY A 27 -0.93 -5.88 14.30
CA GLY A 27 0.18 -6.83 14.26
C GLY A 27 0.86 -7.01 15.61
N ILE A 28 1.00 -5.93 16.40
CA ILE A 28 1.56 -5.98 17.75
C ILE A 28 0.56 -6.63 18.72
N GLU A 29 -0.70 -6.17 18.72
CA GLU A 29 -1.77 -6.65 19.62
C GLU A 29 -2.08 -8.14 19.43
N GLU A 30 -2.06 -8.62 18.19
CA GLU A 30 -2.27 -10.02 17.82
C GLU A 30 -1.00 -10.89 18.05
N GLY A 31 0.12 -10.28 18.46
CA GLY A 31 1.38 -10.98 18.72
C GLY A 31 2.13 -11.44 17.45
N ASN A 32 1.79 -10.88 16.28
CA ASN A 32 2.44 -11.14 15.00
C ASN A 32 3.74 -10.33 14.82
N LEU A 33 3.84 -9.17 15.48
CA LEU A 33 5.02 -8.30 15.50
C LEU A 33 5.51 -8.19 16.95
N LYS A 34 6.46 -9.05 17.35
CA LYS A 34 6.86 -9.21 18.77
C LYS A 34 8.06 -8.35 19.15
N THR A 35 8.89 -8.02 18.16
CA THR A 35 10.15 -7.29 18.35
C THR A 35 10.17 -6.04 17.48
N ILE A 36 11.05 -5.09 17.83
CA ILE A 36 11.31 -3.92 16.98
C ILE A 36 11.83 -4.36 15.61
N ASP A 37 12.59 -5.45 15.53
CA ASP A 37 13.06 -6.01 14.26
C ASP A 37 11.91 -6.54 13.39
N ASP A 38 10.88 -7.17 14.00
CA ASP A 38 9.69 -7.59 13.27
C ASP A 38 8.93 -6.39 12.68
N VAL A 39 8.75 -5.34 13.48
CA VAL A 39 8.12 -4.09 13.03
C VAL A 39 8.93 -3.46 11.91
N LEU A 40 10.26 -3.36 12.06
CA LEU A 40 11.14 -2.81 11.03
C LEU A 40 11.06 -3.62 9.72
N LYS A 41 11.06 -4.96 9.83
CA LYS A 41 10.94 -5.85 8.68
C LYS A 41 9.59 -5.66 7.98
N PHE A 42 8.49 -5.59 8.74
CA PHE A 42 7.15 -5.34 8.20
C PHE A 42 7.08 -4.00 7.47
N VAL A 43 7.53 -2.91 8.10
CA VAL A 43 7.52 -1.57 7.52
C VAL A 43 8.36 -1.51 6.25
N LYS A 44 9.55 -2.13 6.23
CA LYS A 44 10.39 -2.23 5.03
C LYS A 44 9.66 -2.94 3.89
N GLN A 45 9.11 -4.12 4.15
CA GLN A 45 8.38 -4.90 3.13
C GLN A 45 7.16 -4.14 2.60
N SER A 46 6.39 -3.49 3.48
CA SER A 46 5.24 -2.67 3.10
C SER A 46 5.67 -1.48 2.24
N SER A 47 6.70 -0.74 2.65
CA SER A 47 7.22 0.41 1.89
C SER A 47 7.73 0.02 0.50
N GLU A 48 8.44 -1.11 0.37
CA GLU A 48 8.92 -1.61 -0.92
C GLU A 48 7.75 -2.02 -1.82
N ARG A 49 6.77 -2.73 -1.26
CA ARG A 49 5.59 -3.20 -2.00
C ARG A 49 4.76 -2.03 -2.52
N LEU A 50 4.48 -1.04 -1.68
CA LEU A 50 3.74 0.16 -2.06
C LEU A 50 4.53 1.03 -3.05
N SER A 51 5.84 1.16 -2.87
CA SER A 51 6.73 1.86 -3.83
C SER A 51 6.68 1.23 -5.23
N ARG A 52 6.50 -0.09 -5.33
CA ARG A 52 6.32 -0.77 -6.63
C ARG A 52 4.95 -0.48 -7.24
N VAL A 53 3.90 -0.42 -6.43
CA VAL A 53 2.54 -0.07 -6.88
C VAL A 53 2.46 1.37 -7.36
N LEU A 54 3.10 2.31 -6.67
CA LEU A 54 3.18 3.72 -7.10
C LEU A 54 3.77 3.88 -8.50
N LYS A 55 4.62 2.93 -8.92
CA LYS A 55 5.23 2.88 -10.27
C LYS A 55 4.37 2.12 -11.29
N CYS A 56 3.15 1.70 -10.96
CA CYS A 56 2.21 1.08 -11.88
C CYS A 56 1.36 2.16 -12.56
N SER A 57 1.18 2.06 -13.88
CA SER A 57 0.32 2.97 -14.65
C SER A 57 -1.17 2.69 -14.49
N GLN A 58 -1.53 1.53 -13.95
CA GLN A 58 -2.91 1.14 -13.69
C GLN A 58 -2.99 0.35 -12.39
N TRP A 59 -3.98 0.67 -11.57
CA TRP A 59 -4.27 0.00 -10.32
C TRP A 59 -5.57 -0.79 -10.43
N ILE A 60 -5.64 -1.90 -9.71
CA ILE A 60 -6.81 -2.78 -9.65
C ILE A 60 -7.42 -2.62 -8.28
N TYR A 61 -8.71 -2.29 -8.25
CA TYR A 61 -9.51 -2.25 -7.04
C TYR A 61 -10.41 -3.48 -6.97
N ASN A 62 -10.71 -3.93 -5.77
CA ASN A 62 -11.71 -4.98 -5.53
C ASN A 62 -13.11 -4.38 -5.36
N ASP A 63 -14.12 -5.24 -5.19
CA ASP A 63 -15.53 -4.83 -5.09
C ASP A 63 -15.83 -3.96 -3.86
N ASN A 64 -14.93 -3.93 -2.87
CA ASN A 64 -15.03 -3.06 -1.69
C ASN A 64 -14.35 -1.68 -1.91
N CYS A 65 -14.02 -1.34 -3.17
CA CYS A 65 -13.26 -0.13 -3.51
C CYS A 65 -11.87 -0.06 -2.85
N CYS A 66 -11.30 -1.20 -2.45
CA CYS A 66 -9.95 -1.26 -1.90
C CYS A 66 -8.94 -1.64 -2.98
N LEU A 67 -7.78 -0.99 -2.96
CA LEU A 67 -6.65 -1.33 -3.84
C LEU A 67 -6.19 -2.78 -3.62
N ASP A 68 -6.29 -3.61 -4.66
CA ASP A 68 -5.69 -4.94 -4.69
C ASP A 68 -4.23 -4.83 -5.15
N VAL A 69 -3.35 -4.65 -4.16
CA VAL A 69 -1.90 -4.54 -4.35
C VAL A 69 -1.33 -5.74 -5.12
N LYS A 70 -1.83 -6.95 -4.85
CA LYS A 70 -1.31 -8.17 -5.46
C LYS A 70 -1.67 -8.20 -6.95
N LYS A 71 -2.96 -8.06 -7.28
CA LYS A 71 -3.41 -8.04 -8.68
C LYS A 71 -2.80 -6.88 -9.45
N THR A 72 -2.64 -5.72 -8.83
CA THR A 72 -2.00 -4.55 -9.46
C THR A 72 -0.56 -4.85 -9.90
N LEU A 73 0.24 -5.48 -9.03
CA LEU A 73 1.62 -5.85 -9.36
C LEU A 73 1.69 -6.99 -10.39
N GLU A 74 0.76 -7.95 -10.33
CA GLU A 74 0.65 -9.04 -11.31
C GLU A 74 0.30 -8.51 -12.71
N ASN A 75 -0.62 -7.55 -12.80
CA ASN A 75 -1.00 -6.90 -14.06
C ASN A 75 0.18 -6.20 -14.72
N LYS A 76 0.98 -5.44 -13.95
CA LYS A 76 2.21 -4.81 -14.45
C LYS A 76 3.18 -5.84 -15.01
N ARG A 77 3.39 -6.95 -14.31
CA ARG A 77 4.30 -8.03 -14.75
C ARG A 77 3.82 -8.68 -16.05
N ASN A 78 2.53 -8.96 -16.16
CA ASN A 78 1.95 -9.61 -17.34
C ASN A 78 2.04 -8.70 -18.58
N ARG A 79 1.79 -7.40 -18.42
CA ARG A 79 1.96 -6.42 -19.51
C ARG A 79 3.41 -6.27 -19.95
N HIS A 80 4.36 -6.28 -19.01
CA HIS A 80 5.77 -6.25 -19.37
C HIS A 80 6.15 -7.47 -20.22
N ARG A 81 5.70 -8.67 -19.83
CA ARG A 81 5.92 -9.91 -20.60
C ARG A 81 5.29 -9.88 -21.99
N ALA A 82 4.08 -9.34 -22.12
CA ALA A 82 3.39 -9.23 -23.41
C ALA A 82 4.05 -8.22 -24.36
N GLY A 83 4.71 -7.18 -23.84
CA GLY A 83 5.42 -6.16 -24.63
C GLY A 83 6.86 -6.51 -25.00
N SER A 84 7.46 -7.54 -24.38
CA SER A 84 8.84 -7.99 -24.65
C SER A 84 8.94 -9.13 -25.67
N GLY A 85 7.82 -9.50 -26.30
CA GLY A 85 7.72 -10.60 -27.27
C GLY A 85 7.68 -10.16 -28.75
N LEU A 86 8.04 -8.92 -29.07
CA LEU A 86 8.16 -8.37 -30.42
C LEU A 86 9.55 -7.76 -30.63
#